data_AF-A0A2V5R1Z7-F1
#
_entry.id   AF-A0A2V5R1Z7-F1
#
_cell.length_a   1.000
_cell.length_b   1.000
_cell.length_c   1.000
_cell.angle_alpha   90.00
_cell.angle_beta   90.00
_cell.angle_gamma   90.00
#
_symmetry.space_group_name_H-M   'P 1'
#
loop_
_entity.id
_entity.type
_entity.pdbx_description
1 polymer ?
#
loop_
_entity_poly.entity_id
_entity_poly.type
_entity_poly.pdbx_seq_one_letter_code
_entity_poly.pdbx_strand_id
1 'polypeptide(L)' 'MHTSLMVSYRNADVMIDCGLDWLGKLRLLNPSAIVLTHAHPDHAWGLKHGAPCPVYAPQKTISGSVLESLPGLHC' A
#
# COMPACT_ATOMS: atom_id res chain seq x y z
N MET A 1 13.60 -2.50 9.16
CA MET A 1 12.98 -1.17 9.29
C MET A 1 11.94 -1.11 8.20
N HIS A 2 10.65 -0.98 8.52
CA HIS A 2 9.58 -0.92 7.53
C HIS A 2 9.37 0.54 7.11
N THR A 3 9.02 0.78 5.85
CA THR A 3 8.88 2.14 5.32
C THR A 3 7.43 2.50 5.00
N SER A 4 7.16 3.79 5.08
CA SER A 4 5.95 4.46 4.60
C SER A 4 6.18 5.96 4.57
N LEU A 5 5.66 6.64 3.56
CA LEU A 5 5.64 8.10 3.48
C LEU A 5 4.23 8.57 3.14
N MET A 6 3.69 9.51 3.93
CA MET A 6 2.43 10.18 3.60
C MET A 6 2.72 11.48 2.88
N VAL A 7 2.06 11.70 1.73
CA VAL A 7 2.08 12.96 0.98
C VAL A 7 0.66 13.54 0.98
N SER A 8 0.50 14.70 1.61
CA SER A 8 -0.79 15.39 1.72
C SER A 8 -0.82 16.60 0.80
N TYR A 9 -1.87 16.70 -0.03
CA TYR A 9 -2.12 17.90 -0.83
C TYR A 9 -3.62 18.21 -0.87
N ARG A 10 -3.99 19.38 -0.34
CA ARG A 10 -5.39 19.80 -0.16
C ARG A 10 -6.17 18.74 0.65
N ASN A 11 -7.18 18.12 0.05
CA ASN A 11 -8.07 17.17 0.70
C ASN A 11 -7.75 15.71 0.34
N ALA A 12 -6.52 15.44 -0.11
CA ALA A 12 -6.08 14.12 -0.51
C ALA A 12 -4.75 13.74 0.16
N ASP A 13 -4.68 12.49 0.59
CA ASP A 13 -3.53 11.87 1.26
C ASP A 13 -3.11 10.63 0.47
N VAL A 14 -1.88 10.63 -0.06
CA VAL A 14 -1.32 9.50 -0.79
C VAL A 14 -0.21 8.88 0.06
N MET A 15 -0.35 7.61 0.38
CA MET A 15 0.66 6.86 1.11
C MET A 15 1.56 6.12 0.11
N ILE A 16 2.87 6.33 0.21
CA ILE A 16 3.89 5.59 -0.54
C ILE A 16 4.43 4.50 0.37
N ASP A 17 4.29 3.26 -0.07
CA ASP A 17 4.57 2.04 0.67
C ASP A 17 3.76 1.88 1.97
N CYS A 18 3.51 0.62 2.31
CA CYS A 18 2.80 0.18 3.50
C CYS A 18 3.46 -1.10 4.03
N GLY A 19 4.61 -0.95 4.69
CA GLY A 19 5.31 -2.07 5.31
C GLY A 19 4.51 -2.75 6.42
N LEU A 20 4.91 -3.97 6.79
CA LEU A 20 4.21 -4.84 7.74
C LEU A 20 3.80 -4.19 9.07
N ASP A 21 4.58 -3.22 9.58
CA ASP A 21 4.26 -2.51 10.84
C ASP A 21 2.91 -1.76 10.80
N TRP A 22 2.36 -1.51 9.60
CA TRP A 22 1.07 -0.87 9.36
C TRP A 22 -0.11 -1.84 9.26
N LEU A 23 0.13 -3.15 9.33
CA LEU A 23 -0.93 -4.16 9.27
C LEU A 23 -1.99 -3.89 10.35
N GLY A 24 -3.25 -3.80 9.94
CA GLY A 24 -4.38 -3.51 10.82
C GLY A 24 -4.50 -2.05 11.28
N LYS A 25 -3.53 -1.17 10.95
CA LYS A 25 -3.52 0.25 11.35
C LYS A 25 -3.94 1.22 10.25
N LEU A 26 -4.06 0.74 9.00
CA LEU A 26 -4.35 1.58 7.83
C LEU A 26 -5.61 2.45 7.96
N ARG A 27 -6.66 1.92 8.59
CA ARG A 27 -7.92 2.63 8.83
C ARG A 27 -7.75 3.87 9.71
N LEU A 28 -6.71 3.93 10.55
CA LEU A 28 -6.41 5.09 11.38
C LEU A 28 -5.80 6.23 10.56
N LEU A 29 -5.10 5.92 9.47
CA LEU A 29 -4.48 6.90 8.58
C LEU A 29 -5.44 7.41 7.51
N ASN A 30 -6.41 6.57 7.10
CA ASN A 30 -7.40 6.88 6.06
C ASN A 30 -6.82 7.49 4.76
N PRO A 31 -5.79 6.87 4.14
CA PRO A 31 -5.25 7.38 2.89
C PRO A 31 -6.29 7.36 1.78
N SER A 32 -6.21 8.35 0.88
CA SER A 32 -7.02 8.40 -0.34
C SER A 32 -6.58 7.35 -1.36
N ALA A 33 -5.27 7.05 -1.41
CA ALA A 33 -4.68 6.03 -2.25
C ALA A 33 -3.35 5.54 -1.68
N ILE A 34 -2.90 4.36 -2.12
CA ILE A 34 -1.59 3.81 -1.78
C ILE A 34 -0.82 3.53 -3.06
N VAL A 35 0.46 3.89 -3.09
CA VAL A 35 1.38 3.59 -4.19
C VAL A 35 2.51 2.71 -3.66
N LEU A 36 2.77 1.58 -4.30
CA LEU A 36 3.83 0.65 -3.90
C LEU A 36 5.05 0.76 -4.82
N THR A 37 6.22 0.87 -4.21
CA THR A 37 7.49 0.86 -4.93
C THR A 37 7.89 -0.56 -5.34
N HIS A 38 7.76 -1.53 -4.42
CA HIS A 38 8.01 -2.96 -4.64
C HIS A 38 7.35 -3.84 -3.55
N ALA A 39 7.36 -5.16 -3.70
CA ALA A 39 6.52 -6.08 -2.92
C ALA A 39 7.20 -6.79 -1.74
N HIS A 40 8.25 -6.19 -1.17
CA HIS A 40 8.90 -6.75 0.01
C HIS A 40 8.07 -6.51 1.29
N PRO A 41 8.25 -7.34 2.34
CA PRO A 41 7.50 -7.19 3.59
C PRO A 41 7.59 -5.80 4.24
N ASP A 42 8.75 -5.16 4.12
CA ASP A 42 9.05 -3.81 4.58
C ASP A 42 8.38 -2.69 3.80
N HIS A 43 7.75 -3.01 2.66
CA HIS A 43 7.09 -2.04 1.78
C HIS A 43 5.62 -2.34 1.51
N ALA A 44 5.15 -3.59 1.58
CA ALA A 44 3.82 -3.92 1.06
C ALA A 44 2.95 -4.80 1.98
N TRP A 45 3.53 -5.46 2.98
CA TRP A 45 2.80 -6.47 3.76
C TRP A 45 1.81 -5.90 4.78
N GLY A 46 1.80 -4.58 5.00
CA GLY A 46 0.71 -3.92 5.71
C GLY A 46 -0.64 -4.10 4.99
N LEU A 47 -0.61 -4.47 3.70
CA LEU A 47 -1.78 -4.71 2.84
C LEU A 47 -2.16 -6.19 2.71
N LYS A 48 -1.51 -7.11 3.43
CA LYS A 48 -1.74 -8.57 3.29
C LYS A 48 -3.21 -9.00 3.45
N HIS A 49 -4.04 -8.16 4.06
CA HIS A 49 -5.48 -8.40 4.26
C HIS A 49 -6.38 -7.43 3.49
N GLY A 50 -5.89 -6.80 2.43
CA GLY A 50 -6.63 -5.79 1.68
C GLY A 50 -6.28 -4.36 2.07
N ALA A 51 -6.83 -3.41 1.30
CA ALA A 51 -6.77 -1.99 1.58
C ALA A 51 -8.20 -1.41 1.55
N PRO A 52 -8.50 -0.35 2.34
CA PRO A 52 -9.78 0.35 2.30
C PRO A 52 -9.88 1.36 1.14
N CYS A 53 -8.81 1.52 0.35
CA CYS A 53 -8.68 2.48 -0.73
C CYS A 53 -7.96 1.83 -1.93
N PRO A 54 -7.97 2.46 -3.11
CA PRO A 54 -7.21 1.96 -4.27
C PRO A 54 -5.72 1.84 -3.97
N VAL A 55 -5.11 0.79 -4.54
CA VAL A 55 -3.67 0.53 -4.46
C VAL A 55 -3.10 0.52 -5.87
N TYR A 56 -2.01 1.26 -6.09
CA TYR A 56 -1.32 1.36 -7.37
C TYR A 56 0.08 0.76 -7.25
N ALA A 57 0.47 -0.08 -8.20
CA ALA A 57 1.81 -0.65 -8.24
C ALA A 57 2.22 -1.00 -9.67
N PRO A 58 3.50 -0.85 -10.06
CA PRO A 58 3.96 -1.36 -11.35
C PRO A 58 3.64 -2.85 -11.51
N GLN A 59 3.27 -3.30 -12.71
CA GLN A 59 2.94 -4.72 -12.96
C GLN A 59 4.03 -5.69 -12.45
N LYS A 60 5.31 -5.32 -12.61
CA LYS A 60 6.46 -6.10 -12.12
C LYS A 60 6.49 -6.27 -10.59
N THR A 61 5.89 -5.34 -9.85
CA THR A 61 5.76 -5.38 -8.39
C THR A 61 4.69 -6.37 -7.98
N ILE A 62 3.65 -6.52 -8.80
CA ILE A 62 2.50 -7.38 -8.52
C ILE A 62 2.85 -8.84 -8.84
N SER A 63 3.44 -9.09 -10.02
CA SER A 63 3.65 -10.46 -10.53
C SER A 63 4.46 -11.36 -9.58
N GLY A 64 3.90 -12.52 -9.23
CA GLY A 64 4.47 -13.52 -8.32
C GLY A 64 4.52 -13.11 -6.85
N SER A 65 3.88 -12.01 -6.46
CA SER A 65 3.92 -11.47 -5.10
C SER A 65 2.65 -11.73 -4.29
N VAL A 66 2.71 -11.49 -2.98
CA VAL A 66 1.54 -11.54 -2.08
C VAL A 66 0.40 -10.60 -2.49
N LEU A 67 0.69 -9.62 -3.36
CA LEU A 67 -0.25 -8.59 -3.79
C LEU A 67 -1.12 -9.04 -4.97
N GLU A 68 -0.80 -10.13 -5.69
CA GLU A 68 -1.59 -10.56 -6.86
C GLU A 68 -3.08 -10.78 -6.56
N SER A 69 -3.40 -11.14 -5.32
CA SER A 69 -4.77 -11.39 -4.86
C SER A 69 -5.41 -10.19 -4.17
N LEU A 70 -4.75 -9.02 -4.16
CA LEU A 70 -5.22 -7.84 -3.44
C LEU A 70 -6.43 -7.20 -4.14
N PRO A 71 -7.59 -7.08 -3.47
CA PRO A 71 -8.76 -6.41 -4.03
C PRO A 71 -8.50 -4.91 -4.22
N GLY A 72 -8.91 -4.34 -5.36
CA GLY A 72 -8.74 -2.91 -5.64
C GLY A 72 -7.31 -2.50 -6.01
N LEU A 73 -6.48 -3.46 -6.43
CA LEU A 73 -5.15 -3.22 -6.97
C LEU A 73 -5.22 -2.83 -8.45
N HIS A 74 -4.47 -1.80 -8.82
CA HIS A 74 -4.34 -1.26 -10.17
C HIS A 74 -2.87 -1.25 -10.59
N CYS A 75 -2.62 -1.61 -11.86
CA CYS A 75 -1.31 -1.54 -12.49
C CYS A 75 -1.05 -0.19 -13.15
#